data_AF-A0A821HB58-F1
#
_entry.id   AF-A0A821HB58-F1
#
_cell.length_a   1.000
_cell.length_b   1.000
_cell.length_c   1.000
_cell.angle_alpha   90.00
_cell.angle_beta   90.00
_cell.angle_gamma   90.00
#
_symmetry.space_group_name_H-M   'P 1'
#
loop_
_entity.id
_entity.type
_entity.pdbx_description
1 polymer ?
#
loop_
_entity_poly.entity_id
_entity_poly.type
_entity_poly.pdbx_seq_one_letter_code
_entity_poly.pdbx_strand_id
1 'polypeptide(L)'
;MKSTTRLSIDELKKLAILKQKIVLIKFDKKLWIFYLKSGTGQLETSESHKTQVDRRVWPMAVQEMLLSIGHINEGDDKQQVYETIVHLHLEELNKKKEQYDFEYNEKKNSLMDITHEIENLIHTFVQQHSIVPFGMKLNYKMAILEYDYDEQLLEREYMRHQPTDYE
;
A
#
# COMPACT_ATOMS: atom_id res chain seq x y z
N MET A 1 -10.75 38.12 -1.91
CA MET A 1 -11.60 37.70 -0.78
C MET A 1 -11.90 36.22 -0.97
N LYS A 2 -11.46 35.33 -0.06
CA LYS A 2 -11.87 33.91 -0.11
C LYS A 2 -13.37 33.86 0.24
N SER A 3 -14.19 33.37 -0.68
CA SER A 3 -15.62 33.16 -0.44
C SER A 3 -15.77 32.08 0.63
N THR A 4 -16.37 32.44 1.76
CA THR A 4 -16.61 31.52 2.87
C THR A 4 -17.95 30.84 2.66
N THR A 5 -17.95 29.50 2.74
CA THR A 5 -19.15 28.69 2.50
C THR A 5 -19.74 28.26 3.84
N ARG A 6 -21.06 28.35 3.99
CA ARG A 6 -21.76 27.86 5.18
C ARG A 6 -21.69 26.34 5.24
N LEU A 7 -21.46 25.79 6.43
CA LEU A 7 -21.45 24.34 6.62
C LEU A 7 -22.79 23.70 6.24
N SER A 8 -22.73 22.65 5.43
CA SER A 8 -23.87 21.81 5.06
C SER A 8 -23.50 20.32 5.13
N ILE A 9 -24.51 19.44 5.14
CA ILE A 9 -24.29 18.00 5.09
C ILE A 9 -23.47 17.58 3.86
N ASP A 10 -23.69 18.21 2.71
CA ASP A 10 -22.93 17.88 1.50
C ASP A 10 -21.47 18.32 1.60
N GLU A 11 -21.19 19.42 2.30
CA GLU A 11 -19.82 19.84 2.56
C GLU A 11 -19.10 18.87 3.50
N LEU A 12 -19.79 18.34 4.52
CA LEU A 12 -19.30 17.29 5.41
C LEU A 12 -19.03 15.99 4.67
N LYS A 13 -19.94 15.55 3.79
CA LYS A 13 -19.74 14.36 2.94
C LYS A 13 -18.49 14.49 2.08
N LYS A 14 -18.29 15.65 1.45
CA LYS A 14 -17.08 15.90 0.63
C LYS A 14 -15.80 15.82 1.46
N LEU A 15 -15.79 16.37 2.69
CA LEU A 15 -14.65 16.24 3.60
C LEU A 15 -14.40 14.78 4.02
N ALA A 16 -15.46 14.03 4.32
CA ALA A 16 -15.37 12.62 4.66
C ALA A 16 -14.78 11.80 3.50
N ILE A 17 -15.23 12.05 2.26
CA ILE A 17 -14.71 11.41 1.05
C ILE A 17 -13.22 11.71 0.86
N LEU A 18 -12.79 12.97 1.03
CA LEU A 18 -11.37 13.33 0.92
C LEU A 18 -10.54 12.59 1.98
N LYS A 19 -11.00 12.56 3.23
CA LYS A 19 -10.34 11.85 4.33
C LYS A 19 -10.28 10.35 4.08
N GLN A 20 -11.34 9.76 3.52
CA GLN A 20 -11.36 8.36 3.09
C GLN A 20 -10.34 8.10 1.98
N LYS A 21 -10.27 8.94 0.94
CA LYS A 21 -9.28 8.81 -0.13
C LYS A 21 -7.84 8.84 0.40
N ILE A 22 -7.54 9.77 1.30
CA ILE A 22 -6.23 9.88 1.97
C ILE A 22 -5.89 8.58 2.72
N VAL A 23 -6.85 8.01 3.46
CA VAL A 23 -6.68 6.75 4.18
C VAL A 23 -6.41 5.59 3.22
N LEU A 24 -7.21 5.48 2.15
CA LEU A 24 -7.05 4.41 1.15
C LEU A 24 -5.67 4.46 0.50
N ILE A 25 -5.17 5.66 0.16
CA ILE A 25 -3.81 5.83 -0.35
C ILE A 25 -2.77 5.37 0.67
N LYS A 26 -2.95 5.69 1.97
CA LYS A 26 -2.01 5.21 3.01
C LYS A 26 -1.96 3.68 3.09
N PHE A 27 -3.11 3.02 2.96
CA PHE A 27 -3.19 1.56 2.92
C PHE A 27 -2.53 0.97 1.68
N ASP A 28 -2.77 1.57 0.52
CA ASP A 28 -2.14 1.15 -0.73
C ASP A 28 -0.62 1.31 -0.64
N LYS A 29 -0.13 2.46 -0.19
CA LYS A 29 1.31 2.68 0.05
C LYS A 29 1.91 1.65 1.00
N LYS A 30 1.22 1.28 2.08
CA LYS A 30 1.71 0.27 3.02
C LYS A 30 1.88 -1.09 2.32
N LEU A 31 0.93 -1.48 1.46
CA LEU A 31 1.01 -2.70 0.67
C LEU A 31 2.18 -2.66 -0.32
N TRP A 32 2.36 -1.55 -1.04
CA TRP A 32 3.44 -1.41 -2.02
C TRP A 32 4.83 -1.35 -1.40
N ILE A 33 4.95 -0.74 -0.21
CA ILE A 33 6.20 -0.81 0.57
C ILE A 33 6.49 -2.25 0.99
N PHE A 34 5.46 -3.02 1.35
CA PHE A 34 5.63 -4.45 1.67
C PHE A 34 6.12 -5.24 0.46
N TYR A 35 5.54 -5.00 -0.71
CA TYR A 35 6.01 -5.58 -1.97
C TYR A 35 7.47 -5.23 -2.27
N LEU A 36 7.85 -3.96 -2.11
CA LEU A 36 9.23 -3.52 -2.30
C LEU A 36 10.18 -4.28 -1.38
N LYS A 37 9.86 -4.35 -0.08
CA LYS A 37 10.69 -5.07 0.89
C LYS A 37 10.84 -6.55 0.55
N SER A 38 9.76 -7.21 0.16
CA SER A 38 9.79 -8.60 -0.30
C SER A 38 10.71 -8.75 -1.52
N GLY A 39 10.53 -7.87 -2.51
CA GLY A 39 11.27 -7.89 -3.77
C GLY A 39 12.75 -7.56 -3.65
N THR A 40 13.13 -6.73 -2.67
CA THR A 40 14.53 -6.36 -2.39
C THR A 40 15.18 -7.24 -1.31
N GLY A 41 14.45 -8.21 -0.76
CA GLY A 41 14.95 -9.10 0.30
C GLY A 41 15.12 -8.42 1.66
N GLN A 42 14.44 -7.28 1.87
CA GLN A 42 14.41 -6.50 3.11
C GLN A 42 13.16 -6.80 3.96
N LEU A 43 12.36 -7.79 3.57
CA LEU A 43 11.22 -8.24 4.36
C LEU A 43 11.73 -9.17 5.46
N GLU A 44 11.64 -8.69 6.71
CA GLU A 44 12.10 -9.42 7.88
C GLU A 44 10.96 -10.26 8.46
N THR A 45 11.09 -11.58 8.33
CA THR A 45 10.17 -12.59 8.87
C THR A 45 10.94 -13.58 9.74
N SER A 46 10.23 -14.55 10.33
CA SER A 46 10.93 -15.60 11.09
C SER A 46 11.80 -16.47 10.18
N GLU A 47 11.36 -16.74 8.95
CA GLU A 47 12.10 -17.58 8.00
C GLU A 47 13.21 -16.80 7.27
N SER A 48 13.05 -15.49 7.03
CA SER A 48 14.12 -14.66 6.44
C SER A 48 15.38 -14.67 7.31
N HIS A 49 15.24 -14.72 8.63
CA HIS A 49 16.38 -14.77 9.55
C HIS A 49 17.05 -16.14 9.63
N LYS A 50 16.33 -17.22 9.33
CA LYS A 50 16.83 -18.61 9.45
C LYS A 50 17.51 -19.10 8.17
N THR A 51 17.07 -18.59 7.03
CA THR A 51 17.55 -19.02 5.72
C THR A 51 18.73 -18.18 5.24
N GLN A 52 19.59 -18.78 4.41
CA GLN A 52 20.73 -18.08 3.79
C GLN A 52 20.64 -18.03 2.26
N VAL A 53 19.48 -18.38 1.70
CA VAL A 53 19.18 -18.23 0.28
C VAL A 53 18.92 -16.77 -0.11
N ASP A 54 18.87 -16.53 -1.42
CA ASP A 54 18.39 -15.24 -1.95
C ASP A 54 16.97 -14.97 -1.44
N ARG A 55 16.83 -13.85 -0.73
CA ARG A 55 15.61 -13.41 -0.07
C ARG A 55 14.70 -12.57 -0.96
N ARG A 56 15.14 -12.27 -2.19
CA ARG A 56 14.36 -11.46 -3.15
C ARG A 56 13.23 -12.29 -3.73
N VAL A 57 12.01 -11.88 -3.41
CA VAL A 57 10.79 -12.53 -3.85
C VAL A 57 9.80 -11.45 -4.24
N TRP A 58 9.43 -11.41 -5.52
CA TRP A 58 8.43 -10.46 -6.00
C TRP A 58 7.05 -11.10 -5.98
N PRO A 59 6.07 -10.53 -5.26
CA PRO A 59 4.71 -11.07 -5.24
C PRO A 59 4.09 -11.15 -6.62
N MET A 60 3.26 -12.17 -6.86
CA MET A 60 2.56 -12.37 -8.14
C MET A 60 1.77 -11.14 -8.57
N ALA A 61 1.14 -10.42 -7.63
CA ALA A 61 0.43 -9.18 -7.92
C ALA A 61 1.32 -8.08 -8.53
N VAL A 62 2.60 -8.03 -8.16
CA VAL A 62 3.56 -7.13 -8.82
C VAL A 62 3.82 -7.64 -10.23
N GLN A 63 4.14 -8.94 -10.38
CA GLN A 63 4.43 -9.60 -11.66
C GLN A 63 3.29 -9.42 -12.69
N GLU A 64 2.04 -9.61 -12.27
CA GLU A 64 0.85 -9.42 -13.09
C GLU A 64 0.66 -7.97 -13.53
N MET A 65 0.98 -7.00 -12.66
CA MET A 65 0.86 -5.60 -13.03
C MET A 65 1.80 -5.22 -14.17
N LEU A 66 2.99 -5.84 -14.27
CA LEU A 66 3.89 -5.61 -15.41
C LEU A 66 3.31 -6.10 -16.73
N LEU A 67 2.63 -7.25 -16.71
CA LEU A 67 1.96 -7.78 -17.90
C LEU A 67 0.89 -6.80 -18.41
N SER A 68 0.31 -6.00 -17.51
CA SER A 68 -0.70 -4.97 -17.86
C SER A 68 -0.11 -3.62 -18.28
N ILE A 69 1.10 -3.26 -17.84
CA ILE A 69 1.74 -1.96 -18.15
C ILE A 69 2.48 -1.99 -19.50
N GLY A 70 2.90 -3.17 -19.97
CA GLY A 70 3.47 -3.36 -21.30
C GLY A 70 4.97 -3.03 -21.39
N HIS A 71 5.70 -3.95 -22.02
CA HIS A 71 7.13 -3.94 -22.35
C HIS A 71 8.09 -4.25 -21.19
N ILE A 72 8.24 -5.54 -20.90
CA ILE A 72 9.57 -6.08 -20.54
C ILE A 72 10.15 -6.58 -21.86
N ASN A 73 11.25 -5.99 -22.32
CA ASN A 73 11.96 -6.48 -23.49
C ASN A 73 12.75 -7.75 -23.12
N GLU A 74 12.97 -8.64 -24.09
CA GLU A 74 13.91 -9.74 -23.91
C GLU A 74 15.32 -9.16 -23.66
N GLY A 75 15.77 -9.22 -22.40
CA GLY A 75 17.08 -8.70 -21.97
C GLY A 75 17.04 -7.73 -20.79
N ASP A 76 15.86 -7.26 -20.38
CA ASP A 76 15.74 -6.37 -19.23
C ASP A 76 16.06 -7.10 -17.92
N ASP A 77 16.78 -6.44 -17.01
CA ASP A 77 16.95 -6.92 -15.64
C ASP A 77 15.60 -6.84 -14.91
N LYS A 78 14.95 -8.00 -14.77
CA LYS A 78 13.64 -8.14 -14.12
C LYS A 78 13.62 -7.50 -12.73
N GLN A 79 14.72 -7.59 -11.96
CA GLN A 79 14.80 -6.99 -10.65
C GLN A 79 14.67 -5.46 -10.74
N GLN A 80 15.50 -4.84 -11.59
CA GLN A 80 15.51 -3.40 -11.77
C GLN A 80 14.16 -2.87 -12.30
N VAL A 81 13.55 -3.61 -13.23
CA VAL A 81 12.23 -3.27 -13.77
C VAL A 81 11.16 -3.28 -12.66
N TYR A 82 11.14 -4.32 -11.81
CA TYR A 82 10.18 -4.44 -10.72
C TYR A 82 10.34 -3.32 -9.69
N GLU A 83 11.56 -3.03 -9.27
CA GLU A 83 11.86 -1.92 -8.37
C GLU A 83 11.39 -0.58 -8.95
N THR A 84 11.70 -0.32 -10.23
CA THR A 84 11.35 0.93 -10.91
C THR A 84 9.85 1.15 -10.90
N ILE A 85 9.05 0.13 -11.24
CA ILE A 85 7.58 0.24 -11.25
C ILE A 85 7.01 0.48 -9.86
N VAL A 86 7.52 -0.23 -8.86
CA VAL A 86 7.06 -0.05 -7.48
C VAL A 86 7.40 1.36 -6.99
N HIS A 87 8.60 1.87 -7.30
CA HIS A 87 8.99 3.23 -6.98
C HIS A 87 8.12 4.28 -7.68
N LEU A 88 7.89 4.15 -8.99
CA LEU A 88 7.01 5.04 -9.74
C LEU A 88 5.59 5.05 -9.15
N HIS A 89 5.04 3.87 -8.82
CA HIS A 89 3.72 3.79 -8.21
C HIS A 89 3.67 4.45 -6.83
N LEU A 90 4.69 4.24 -6.00
CA LEU A 90 4.81 4.91 -4.70
C LEU A 90 4.90 6.43 -4.82
N GLU A 91 5.61 6.95 -5.84
CA GLU A 91 5.66 8.37 -6.16
C GLU A 91 4.29 8.92 -6.61
N GLU A 92 3.57 8.20 -7.46
CA GLU A 92 2.20 8.59 -7.85
C GLU A 92 1.26 8.64 -6.64
N LEU A 93 1.35 7.66 -5.75
CA LEU A 93 0.58 7.65 -4.51
C LEU A 93 0.96 8.83 -3.59
N ASN A 94 2.23 9.21 -3.52
CA ASN A 94 2.66 10.41 -2.80
C ASN A 94 2.02 11.67 -3.37
N LYS A 95 2.11 11.87 -4.69
CA LYS A 95 1.52 13.02 -5.38
C LYS A 95 0.01 13.11 -5.14
N LYS A 96 -0.72 11.99 -5.30
CA LYS A 96 -2.17 11.92 -5.03
C LYS A 96 -2.51 12.22 -3.57
N LYS A 97 -1.69 11.75 -2.63
CA LYS A 97 -1.88 12.04 -1.20
C LYS A 97 -1.72 13.53 -0.92
N GLU A 98 -0.65 14.15 -1.41
CA GLU A 98 -0.38 15.57 -1.24
C GLU A 98 -1.51 16.42 -1.84
N GLN A 99 -1.99 16.04 -3.02
CA GLN A 99 -3.16 16.67 -3.64
C GLN A 99 -4.40 16.58 -2.73
N TYR A 100 -4.77 15.39 -2.23
CA TYR A 100 -5.96 15.25 -1.38
C TYR A 100 -5.81 15.91 -0.01
N ASP A 101 -4.61 15.92 0.58
CA ASP A 101 -4.34 16.66 1.81
C ASP A 101 -4.51 18.17 1.57
N PHE A 102 -4.01 18.69 0.44
CA PHE A 102 -4.22 20.08 0.05
C PHE A 102 -5.70 20.41 -0.15
N GLU A 103 -6.43 19.60 -0.94
CA GLU A 103 -7.87 19.75 -1.17
C GLU A 103 -8.67 19.70 0.13
N TYR A 104 -8.32 18.79 1.04
CA TYR A 104 -8.95 18.69 2.36
C TYR A 104 -8.75 19.95 3.18
N ASN A 105 -7.51 20.46 3.25
CA ASN A 105 -7.17 21.65 4.03
C ASN A 105 -7.81 22.92 3.45
N GLU A 106 -7.75 23.14 2.14
CA GLU A 106 -8.41 24.29 1.50
C GLU A 106 -9.93 24.24 1.73
N LYS A 107 -10.52 23.05 1.63
CA LYS A 107 -11.96 22.88 1.85
C LYS A 107 -12.35 23.09 3.30
N LYS A 108 -11.60 22.53 4.25
CA LYS A 108 -11.78 22.76 5.69
C LYS A 108 -11.69 24.25 6.01
N ASN A 109 -10.66 24.94 5.51
CA ASN A 109 -10.40 26.36 5.79
C ASN A 109 -11.41 27.32 5.13
N SER A 110 -12.17 26.88 4.14
CA SER A 110 -13.21 27.69 3.46
C SER A 110 -14.60 27.56 4.10
N LEU A 111 -14.79 26.63 5.03
CA LEU A 111 -16.07 26.42 5.71
C LEU A 111 -16.14 27.27 6.99
N MET A 112 -17.18 28.11 7.09
CA MET A 112 -17.56 28.67 8.38
C MET A 112 -18.16 27.56 9.25
N ASP A 113 -17.91 27.61 10.56
CA ASP A 113 -18.52 26.73 11.58
C ASP A 113 -17.99 25.29 11.65
N ILE A 114 -16.83 24.97 11.06
CA ILE A 114 -16.18 23.68 11.32
C ILE A 114 -15.55 23.67 12.72
N THR A 115 -16.26 23.08 13.68
CA THR A 115 -15.76 22.91 15.05
C THR A 115 -14.95 21.63 15.20
N HIS A 116 -14.22 21.52 16.30
CA HIS A 116 -13.48 20.31 16.62
C HIS A 116 -14.40 19.08 16.75
N GLU A 117 -15.60 19.25 17.31
CA GLU A 117 -16.61 18.19 17.45
C GLU A 117 -17.06 17.67 16.08
N ILE A 118 -17.27 18.57 15.11
CA ILE A 118 -17.66 18.20 13.74
C ILE A 118 -16.52 17.44 13.05
N GLU A 119 -15.27 17.88 13.23
CA GLU A 119 -14.11 17.14 12.72
C GLU A 119 -13.99 15.74 13.33
N ASN A 120 -14.30 15.61 14.63
CA ASN A 120 -14.32 14.32 15.32
C ASN A 120 -15.45 13.42 14.82
N LEU A 121 -16.61 13.98 14.47
CA LEU A 121 -17.69 13.22 13.82
C LEU A 121 -17.26 12.68 12.45
N ILE A 122 -16.65 13.52 11.60
CA ILE A 122 -16.11 13.08 10.29
C ILE A 122 -15.04 12.01 10.51
N HIS A 123 -14.15 12.20 11.49
CA HIS A 123 -13.11 11.24 11.79
C HIS A 123 -13.69 9.88 12.20
N THR A 124 -14.66 9.87 13.11
CA THR A 124 -15.31 8.67 13.63
C THR A 124 -16.04 7.93 12.51
N PHE A 125 -16.76 8.67 11.66
CA PHE A 125 -17.43 8.09 10.50
C PHE A 125 -16.44 7.39 9.55
N VAL A 126 -15.36 8.08 9.18
CA VAL A 126 -14.31 7.51 8.32
C VAL A 126 -13.59 6.36 9.02
N GLN A 127 -13.42 6.42 10.33
CA GLN A 127 -12.82 5.35 11.12
C GLN A 127 -13.63 4.06 11.00
N GLN A 128 -14.94 4.15 11.26
CA GLN A 128 -15.85 3.00 11.31
C GLN A 128 -16.11 2.41 9.92
N HIS A 129 -16.28 3.27 8.90
CA HIS A 129 -16.71 2.82 7.57
C HIS A 129 -15.56 2.69 6.56
N SER A 130 -14.35 3.13 6.90
CA SER A 130 -13.20 3.01 6.00
C SER A 130 -11.97 2.45 6.70
N ILE A 131 -11.43 3.13 7.72
CA ILE A 131 -10.14 2.75 8.32
C ILE A 131 -10.18 1.32 8.86
N VAL A 132 -11.20 0.97 9.65
CA VAL A 132 -11.30 -0.37 10.24
C VAL A 132 -11.52 -1.46 9.18
N PRO A 133 -12.54 -1.39 8.30
CA PRO A 133 -12.78 -2.45 7.32
C PRO A 133 -11.64 -2.63 6.32
N PHE A 134 -11.12 -1.52 5.76
CA PHE A 134 -10.00 -1.61 4.81
C PHE A 134 -8.69 -2.01 5.50
N GLY A 135 -8.47 -1.58 6.75
CA GLY A 135 -7.32 -1.99 7.54
C GLY A 135 -7.30 -3.50 7.79
N MET A 136 -8.45 -4.09 8.14
CA MET A 136 -8.58 -5.55 8.29
C MET A 136 -8.28 -6.28 6.97
N LYS A 137 -8.89 -5.82 5.86
CA LYS A 137 -8.64 -6.40 4.53
C LYS A 137 -7.18 -6.31 4.12
N LEU A 138 -6.52 -5.18 4.39
CA LEU A 138 -5.10 -4.99 4.12
C LEU A 138 -4.25 -5.93 4.96
N ASN A 139 -4.48 -6.01 6.27
CA ASN A 139 -3.70 -6.86 7.16
C ASN A 139 -3.82 -8.34 6.76
N TYR A 140 -5.03 -8.79 6.41
CA TYR A 140 -5.24 -10.14 5.88
C TYR A 140 -4.43 -10.39 4.60
N LYS A 141 -4.48 -9.45 3.64
CA LYS A 141 -3.70 -9.55 2.41
C LYS A 141 -2.19 -9.61 2.67
N MET A 142 -1.69 -8.77 3.58
CA MET A 142 -0.28 -8.77 3.96
C MET A 142 0.14 -10.08 4.62
N ALA A 143 -0.72 -10.68 5.45
CA ALA A 143 -0.43 -11.96 6.10
C ALA A 143 -0.32 -13.11 5.08
N ILE A 144 -1.19 -13.14 4.06
CA ILE A 144 -1.06 -14.12 2.96
C ILE A 144 0.27 -13.94 2.24
N LEU A 145 0.62 -12.70 1.90
CA LEU A 145 1.86 -12.42 1.19
C LEU A 145 3.11 -12.77 2.01
N GLU A 146 3.07 -12.57 3.31
CA GLU A 146 4.13 -12.98 4.24
C GLU A 146 4.28 -14.51 4.26
N TYR A 147 3.15 -15.23 4.29
CA TYR A 147 3.16 -16.69 4.20
C TYR A 147 3.75 -17.18 2.87
N ASP A 148 3.29 -16.64 1.73
CA ASP A 148 3.78 -17.01 0.39
C ASP A 148 5.28 -16.68 0.23
N TYR A 149 5.75 -15.62 0.91
CA TYR A 149 7.15 -15.24 0.97
C TYR A 149 7.98 -16.29 1.73
N ASP A 150 7.55 -16.62 2.94
CA ASP A 150 8.22 -17.60 3.79
C ASP A 150 8.26 -18.99 3.16
N GLU A 151 7.17 -19.41 2.51
CA GLU A 151 7.11 -20.68 1.77
C GLU A 151 8.17 -20.74 0.66
N GLN A 152 8.34 -19.67 -0.12
CA GLN A 152 9.37 -19.61 -1.16
C GLN A 152 10.79 -19.62 -0.59
N LEU A 153 11.03 -18.96 0.55
CA LEU A 153 12.33 -19.04 1.21
C LEU A 153 12.63 -20.46 1.69
N LEU A 154 11.65 -21.12 2.29
CA LEU A 154 11.78 -22.49 2.75
C LEU A 154 12.05 -23.46 1.59
N GLU A 155 11.33 -23.32 0.48
CA GLU A 155 11.53 -24.14 -0.72
C GLU A 155 12.94 -23.96 -1.28
N ARG A 156 13.41 -22.71 -1.42
CA ARG A 156 14.77 -22.41 -1.88
C ARG A 156 15.82 -23.00 -0.94
N GLU A 157 15.62 -22.86 0.36
CA GLU A 157 16.54 -23.40 1.38
C GLU A 157 16.57 -24.93 1.31
N TYR A 158 15.41 -25.59 1.19
CA TYR A 158 15.30 -27.03 0.97
C TYR A 158 16.06 -27.47 -0.27
N MET A 159 15.84 -26.83 -1.42
CA MET A 159 16.53 -27.14 -2.67
C MET A 159 18.05 -26.96 -2.58
N ARG A 160 18.53 -25.98 -1.79
CA ARG A 160 19.96 -25.77 -1.52
C ARG A 160 20.62 -26.99 -0.87
N HIS A 161 19.87 -27.75 -0.07
CA HIS A 161 20.36 -28.97 0.57
C HIS A 161 20.45 -30.17 -0.39
N GLN A 162 20.08 -30.02 -1.67
CA GLN A 162 20.01 -31.09 -2.66
C GLN A 162 19.46 -32.39 -2.07
N PRO A 163 18.25 -32.37 -1.47
CA PRO A 163 17.61 -33.57 -0.98
C PRO A 163 17.45 -34.48 -2.19
N THR A 164 18.29 -35.50 -2.26
CA THR A 164 18.17 -36.53 -3.28
C THR A 164 16.88 -37.27 -2.94
N ASP A 165 15.99 -37.41 -3.92
CA ASP A 165 14.88 -38.34 -3.81
C ASP A 165 15.47 -39.67 -3.29
N TYR A 166 14.96 -40.20 -2.16
CA TYR A 166 15.44 -41.35 -1.37
C TYR A 166 16.22 -41.03 -0.07
N GLU A 167 15.46 -40.92 1.03
CA GLU A 167 15.68 -41.75 2.22
C GLU A 167 14.57 -42.82 2.30
#